data_AF-A0A8C3YIB3-F1
#
_entry.id   AF-A0A8C3YIB3-F1
#
_cell.length_a   1.000
_cell.length_b   1.000
_cell.length_c   1.000
_cell.angle_alpha   90.00
_cell.angle_beta   90.00
_cell.angle_gamma   90.00
#
_symmetry.space_group_name_H-M   'P 1'
#
loop_
_entity.id
_entity.type
_entity.pdbx_description
1 polymer ?
#
loop_
_entity_poly.entity_id
_entity_poly.type
_entity_poly.pdbx_seq_one_letter_code
_entity_poly.pdbx_strand_id
1 'polypeptide(L)' 'MGRMHAPGKGLSQSALPYRRSVPIWLKLTSDDVKEQIYKLAKKGLTPSQMGCKYSLGSRLLFPPICCCL' A
#
# COMPACT_ATOMS: atom_id res chain seq x y z
N MET A 1 4.19 11.86 8.23
CA MET A 1 4.45 13.00 7.31
C MET A 1 4.05 14.28 8.01
N GLY A 2 5.02 15.10 8.44
CA GLY A 2 4.68 16.30 9.22
C GLY A 2 5.92 17.06 9.65
N ARG A 3 6.54 17.80 8.72
CA ARG A 3 7.66 18.72 8.99
C ARG A 3 7.79 19.86 7.98
N MET A 4 6.86 20.04 7.04
CA MET A 4 7.04 21.01 5.95
C MET A 4 7.26 22.45 6.47
N HIS A 5 6.61 22.81 7.58
CA HIS A 5 6.69 24.15 8.17
C HIS A 5 6.75 24.21 9.71
N ALA A 6 6.89 23.08 10.41
CA ALA A 6 6.86 23.05 11.88
C ALA A 6 8.06 22.26 12.48
N PRO A 7 8.68 22.74 13.57
CA PRO A 7 9.78 22.06 14.25
C PRO A 7 9.27 20.93 15.17
N GLY A 8 8.64 19.90 14.60
CA GLY A 8 8.25 18.67 15.31
C GLY A 8 9.07 17.46 14.81
N LYS A 9 9.15 16.35 15.55
CA LYS A 9 9.74 15.08 15.08
C LYS A 9 8.63 14.02 14.95
N GLY A 10 8.06 13.86 13.75
CA GLY A 10 7.09 12.81 13.46
C GLY A 10 7.78 11.49 13.06
N LEU A 11 7.43 10.39 13.72
CA LEU A 11 7.99 9.05 13.48
C LEU A 11 7.09 8.15 12.61
N SER A 12 5.90 8.62 12.21
CA SER A 12 4.95 7.82 11.44
C SER A 12 5.42 7.63 9.99
N GLN A 13 5.98 6.46 9.70
CA GLN A 13 6.32 5.95 8.36
C GLN A 13 5.88 4.49 8.24
N SER A 14 5.44 4.09 7.05
CA SER A 14 5.17 2.68 6.75
C SER A 14 6.48 1.90 6.63
N ALA A 15 6.54 0.70 7.22
CA ALA A 15 7.69 -0.19 7.10
C ALA A 15 7.42 -1.27 6.03
N LEU A 16 8.34 -1.43 5.09
CA LEU A 16 8.26 -2.50 4.10
C LEU A 16 8.71 -3.84 4.73
N PRO A 17 8.11 -4.99 4.36
CA PRO A 17 8.57 -6.29 4.83
C PRO A 17 10.00 -6.57 4.36
N TYR A 18 10.78 -7.27 5.18
CA TYR A 18 12.15 -7.65 4.85
C TYR A 18 12.23 -8.50 3.56
N ARG A 19 11.26 -9.42 3.39
CA ARG A 19 11.18 -10.32 2.23
C ARG A 19 10.21 -9.75 1.19
N ARG A 20 10.71 -9.52 -0.03
CA ARG A 20 9.93 -9.01 -1.18
C ARG A 20 9.30 -10.08 -2.08
N SER A 21 9.45 -11.36 -1.74
CA SER A 21 8.86 -12.44 -2.54
C SER A 21 7.36 -12.52 -2.33
N VAL A 22 6.63 -12.90 -3.38
CA VAL A 22 5.18 -13.11 -3.31
C VAL A 22 4.85 -14.22 -2.30
N PRO A 23 3.93 -13.99 -1.36
CA PRO A 23 3.51 -15.02 -0.44
C PRO A 23 2.68 -16.10 -1.16
N ILE A 24 2.82 -17.36 -0.73
CA ILE A 24 2.25 -18.55 -1.41
C ILE A 24 0.71 -18.54 -1.46
N TRP A 25 0.04 -17.83 -0.54
CA TRP A 25 -1.42 -17.69 -0.56
C TRP A 25 -1.95 -16.72 -1.63
N LEU A 26 -1.07 -15.92 -2.24
CA LEU A 26 -1.46 -14.91 -3.24
C LEU A 26 -1.42 -15.56 -4.61
N LYS A 27 -2.57 -16.04 -5.08
CA LYS A 27 -2.74 -16.67 -6.40
C LYS A 27 -2.88 -15.66 -7.56
N LEU A 28 -2.67 -14.37 -7.30
CA LEU A 28 -2.77 -13.34 -8.33
C LEU A 28 -1.56 -13.45 -9.26
N THR A 29 -1.83 -13.63 -10.56
CA THR A 29 -0.78 -13.61 -11.57
C THR A 29 -0.38 -12.17 -11.89
N SER A 30 0.83 -11.98 -12.41
CA SER A 30 1.31 -10.66 -12.82
C SER A 30 0.45 -9.99 -13.89
N ASP A 31 -0.25 -10.79 -14.70
CA ASP A 31 -1.00 -10.29 -15.85
C ASP A 31 -2.40 -9.81 -15.44
N ASP A 32 -3.03 -10.49 -14.47
CA ASP A 32 -4.28 -10.04 -13.84
C ASP A 32 -4.11 -8.65 -13.17
N VAL A 33 -2.95 -8.43 -12.53
CA VAL A 33 -2.63 -7.14 -11.88
C VAL A 33 -2.53 -6.01 -12.90
N LYS A 34 -1.89 -6.25 -14.05
CA LYS A 34 -1.76 -5.25 -15.12
C LYS A 34 -3.14 -4.87 -15.66
N GLU A 35 -4.00 -5.84 -15.95
CA GLU A 35 -5.35 -5.56 -16.43
C GLU A 35 -6.17 -4.72 -15.45
N GLN A 36 -6.08 -5.02 -14.16
CA GLN A 36 -6.77 -4.26 -13.13
C GLN A 36 -6.23 -2.83 -13.03
N ILE A 37 -4.92 -2.62 -13.17
CA ILE A 37 -4.31 -1.28 -13.24
C ILE A 37 -4.87 -0.49 -14.43
N TYR A 38 -4.95 -1.08 -15.63
CA TYR A 38 -5.51 -0.39 -16.80
C TYR A 38 -6.98 -0.04 -16.62
N LYS A 39 -7.78 -0.94 -16.03
CA LYS A 39 -9.21 -0.70 -15.73
C LYS A 39 -9.38 0.43 -14.71
N LEU A 40 -8.52 0.52 -13.71
CA LEU A 40 -8.56 1.55 -12.66
C LEU A 40 -8.00 2.90 -13.15
N ALA A 41 -6.99 2.88 -14.02
CA ALA A 41 -6.43 4.07 -14.65
C ALA A 41 -7.43 4.74 -15.59
N LYS A 42 -8.20 3.95 -16.37
CA LYS A 42 -9.30 4.47 -17.20
C LYS A 42 -10.42 5.13 -16.39
N LYS A 43 -10.58 4.76 -15.11
CA LYS A 43 -11.54 5.38 -14.18
C LYS A 43 -11.00 6.68 -13.56
N GLY A 44 -9.77 7.09 -13.88
CA GLY A 44 -9.17 8.34 -13.40
C GLY A 44 -8.72 8.31 -11.94
N LEU A 45 -8.50 7.12 -11.36
CA LEU A 45 -8.00 7.01 -9.98
C LEU A 45 -6.55 7.46 -9.89
N THR A 46 -6.21 8.19 -8.83
CA THR A 46 -4.83 8.61 -8.59
C THR A 46 -3.94 7.40 -8.26
N PRO A 47 -2.64 7.42 -8.61
CA PRO A 47 -1.74 6.30 -8.34
C PRO A 47 -1.68 5.93 -6.86
N SER A 48 -1.82 6.92 -5.96
CA SER A 48 -1.90 6.71 -4.52
C SER A 48 -3.14 5.89 -4.11
N GLN A 49 -4.31 6.19 -4.68
CA GLN A 49 -5.55 5.44 -4.43
C GLN A 49 -5.51 4.03 -5.01
N MET A 50 -4.88 3.85 -6.19
CA MET A 50 -4.68 2.51 -6.77
C MET A 50 -3.77 1.67 -5.87
N GLY A 51 -2.61 2.21 -5.45
CA GLY A 51 -1.69 1.53 -4.54
C GLY A 51 -2.32 1.19 -3.18
N CYS A 52 -3.13 2.10 -2.63
CA CYS A 52 -3.87 1.87 -1.40
C CYS A 52 -4.85 0.69 -1.51
N LYS A 53 -5.58 0.57 -2.64
CA LYS A 53 -6.51 -0.56 -2.86
C LYS A 53 -5.81 -1.91 -2.93
N TYR A 54 -4.68 -2.00 -3.63
CA TYR A 54 -3.89 -3.25 -3.66
C TYR A 54 -3.27 -3.58 -2.30
N SER A 55 -2.86 -2.57 -1.54
CA SER A 55 -2.32 -2.73 -0.18
C SER A 55 -3.38 -3.21 0.83
N LEU A 56 -4.61 -2.67 0.74
CA LEU A 56 -5.73 -3.06 1.61
C LEU A 56 -6.32 -4.42 1.24
N GLY A 57 -6.46 -4.71 -0.07
CA GLY A 57 -7.03 -5.96 -0.57
C GLY A 57 -6.16 -7.20 -0.33
N SER A 58 -4.85 -7.02 -0.16
CA SER A 58 -3.91 -8.11 0.07
C SER A 58 -3.66 -8.43 1.55
N ARG A 59 -4.34 -7.75 2.50
CA ARG A 59 -4.13 -7.90 3.97
C ARG A 59 -2.65 -7.95 4.37
N LEU A 60 -1.74 -7.38 3.58
CA LEU A 60 -0.32 -7.63 3.74
C LEU A 60 0.33 -6.72 4.79
N LEU A 61 -0.40 -5.80 5.43
CA LEU A 61 0.28 -4.79 6.25
C LEU A 61 -0.54 -4.08 7.33
N PHE A 62 -1.47 -4.76 8.00
CA PHE A 62 -1.96 -4.29 9.29
C PHE A 62 -2.06 -5.44 10.29
N PRO A 63 -0.96 -5.86 10.94
CA PRO A 63 -1.08 -6.24 12.34
C PRO A 63 -1.69 -5.04 13.10
N PRO A 64 -2.61 -5.26 14.06
CA PRO A 64 -3.42 -4.23 14.70
C PRO A 64 -2.63 -3.39 15.73
N ILE A 65 -1.51 -2.78 15.32
CA ILE A 65 -0.62 -2.05 16.24
C ILE A 65 -0.66 -0.53 15.99
N CYS A 66 -1.12 -0.05 14.84
CA CYS A 66 -1.10 1.40 14.52
C CYS A 66 -2.40 2.17 14.81
N CYS A 67 -3.17 1.78 15.84
CA CYS A 67 -4.23 2.62 16.41
C CYS A 67 -3.93 3.16 17.82
N CYS A 68 -2.78 2.84 18.42
CA CYS A 68 -2.40 3.38 19.73
C CYS A 68 -0.94 3.83 19.76
N LEU A 69 -0.68 5.08 19.36
CA LEU A 69 0.05 6.11 20.10
C LEU A 69 0.21 7.37 19.24
#